data_AF-A0A7T1I8K7-F1
#
_entry.id   AF-A0A7T1I8K7-F1
#
_cell.length_a   1.000
_cell.length_b   1.000
_cell.length_c   1.000
_cell.angle_alpha   90.00
_cell.angle_beta   90.00
_cell.angle_gamma   90.00
#
_symmetry.space_group_name_H-M   'P 1'
#
loop_
_entity.id
_entity.type
_entity.pdbx_description
1 polymer ?
#
loop_
_entity_poly.entity_id
_entity_poly.type
_entity_poly.pdbx_seq_one_letter_code
_entity_poly.pdbx_strand_id
1 'polypeptide(L)'
;MPGIPPPNSADLARYLEQRGELAKPWMLQLLRLTKLKEAKDSMDPDAYLASLQEAHADLMRLGEFWKGREQEVFTGQYQPAELIEPLPGSPEDR
;
A
#
# COMPACT_ATOMS: atom_id res chain seq x y z
N MET A 1 17.15 -24.77 12.73
CA MET A 1 16.01 -24.06 13.34
C MET A 1 14.90 -24.01 12.30
N PRO A 2 13.74 -24.66 12.49
CA PRO A 2 12.60 -24.39 11.62
C PRO A 2 12.22 -22.92 11.80
N GLY A 3 12.11 -22.17 10.70
CA GLY A 3 11.70 -20.78 10.74
C GLY A 3 10.32 -20.65 11.36
N ILE A 4 10.08 -19.59 12.13
CA ILE A 4 8.76 -19.28 12.68
C ILE A 4 7.79 -19.22 11.49
N PRO A 5 6.71 -20.03 11.47
CA PRO A 5 5.74 -19.98 10.38
C PRO A 5 5.20 -18.54 10.29
N PRO A 6 5.04 -18.00 9.08
CA PRO A 6 4.50 -16.65 8.91
C PRO A 6 3.11 -16.60 9.58
N PRO A 7 2.78 -15.48 10.27
CA PRO A 7 1.49 -15.34 10.94
C PRO A 7 0.35 -15.50 9.94
N ASN A 8 -0.74 -16.11 10.38
CA ASN A 8 -1.97 -16.17 9.58
C ASN A 8 -2.58 -14.76 9.43
N SER A 9 -3.56 -14.62 8.54
CA SER A 9 -4.19 -13.35 8.22
C SER A 9 -4.87 -12.71 9.43
N ALA A 10 -5.42 -13.49 10.35
CA ALA A 10 -6.04 -12.98 11.57
C ALA A 10 -5.00 -12.40 12.54
N ASP A 11 -3.87 -13.09 12.72
CA ASP A 11 -2.78 -12.62 13.57
C ASP A 11 -2.10 -11.38 12.97
N LEU A 12 -1.95 -11.35 11.64
CA LEU A 12 -1.47 -10.17 10.92
C LEU A 12 -2.43 -8.98 11.08
N ALA A 13 -3.73 -9.18 10.93
CA ALA A 13 -4.72 -8.12 11.11
C ALA A 13 -4.66 -7.53 12.52
N ARG A 14 -4.66 -8.38 13.55
CA ARG A 14 -4.53 -7.94 14.95
C ARG A 14 -3.24 -7.16 15.20
N TYR A 15 -2.12 -7.62 14.64
CA TYR A 15 -0.84 -6.93 14.75
C TYR A 15 -0.90 -5.52 14.10
N LEU A 16 -1.51 -5.40 12.93
CA LEU A 16 -1.67 -4.11 12.24
C LEU A 16 -2.60 -3.17 13.01
N GLU A 17 -3.71 -3.68 13.56
CA GLU A 17 -4.65 -2.91 14.39
C GLU A 17 -3.97 -2.35 15.64
N GLN A 18 -3.22 -3.19 16.37
CA GLN A 18 -2.52 -2.77 17.60
C GLN A 18 -1.50 -1.65 17.37
N ARG A 19 -0.95 -1.56 16.16
CA ARG A 19 0.05 -0.54 15.80
C ARG A 19 -0.55 0.67 15.06
N GLY A 20 -1.87 0.68 14.82
CA GLY A 20 -2.51 1.73 14.03
C GLY A 20 -2.11 1.72 12.55
N GLU A 21 -1.58 0.59 12.07
CA GLU A 21 -1.03 0.44 10.71
C GLU A 21 -2.09 -0.01 9.70
N LEU A 22 -3.30 -0.36 10.15
CA LEU A 22 -4.39 -0.87 9.31
C LEU A 22 -4.83 0.15 8.23
N ALA A 23 -4.67 1.45 8.50
CA ALA A 23 -5.02 2.51 7.55
C ALA A 23 -4.06 2.63 6.36
N LYS A 24 -2.89 1.97 6.42
CA LYS A 24 -1.87 2.06 5.37
C LYS A 24 -2.23 1.14 4.21
N PRO A 25 -2.41 1.65 2.97
CA PRO A 25 -2.85 0.84 1.84
C PRO A 25 -1.97 -0.38 1.55
N TRP A 26 -0.65 -0.28 1.77
CA TRP A 26 0.26 -1.41 1.58
C TRP A 26 0.13 -2.50 2.65
N MET A 27 -0.29 -2.14 3.86
CA MET A 27 -0.56 -3.11 4.92
C MET A 27 -1.85 -3.88 4.64
N LEU A 28 -2.86 -3.22 4.05
CA LEU A 28 -4.05 -3.88 3.54
C LEU A 28 -3.72 -4.82 2.37
N GLN A 29 -2.80 -4.42 1.50
CA GLN A 29 -2.36 -5.25 0.39
C GLN A 29 -1.61 -6.50 0.87
N LEU A 30 -0.74 -6.35 1.87
CA LEU A 30 -0.10 -7.49 2.54
C LEU A 30 -1.14 -8.44 3.16
N LEU A 31 -2.14 -7.90 3.85
CA LEU A 31 -3.23 -8.70 4.43
C LEU A 31 -4.03 -9.46 3.36
N ARG A 32 -4.35 -8.82 2.22
CA ARG A 32 -5.02 -9.46 1.08
C ARG A 32 -4.21 -10.63 0.54
N LEU A 33 -2.91 -10.45 0.33
CA LEU A 33 -2.02 -11.51 -0.16
C LEU A 33 -1.92 -12.69 0.82
N THR A 34 -1.87 -12.42 2.14
CA THR A 34 -1.88 -13.47 3.16
C THR A 34 -3.18 -14.28 3.12
N LYS A 35 -4.35 -13.62 3.01
CA LYS A 35 -5.64 -14.30 2.88
C LYS A 35 -5.73 -15.14 1.61
N LEU A 36 -5.23 -14.64 0.48
CA LEU A 36 -5.17 -15.41 -0.77
C LEU A 36 -4.31 -16.66 -0.61
N LYS A 37 -3.13 -16.52 0.02
CA LYS A 37 -2.24 -17.66 0.28
C LYS A 37 -2.90 -18.74 1.13
N GLU A 38 -3.67 -18.35 2.14
CA GLU A 38 -4.43 -19.28 2.99
C GLU A 38 -5.58 -19.95 2.25
N ALA A 39 -6.26 -19.21 1.37
CA ALA A 39 -7.38 -19.72 0.59
C ALA A 39 -6.95 -20.58 -0.61
N LYS A 40 -5.66 -20.57 -0.98
CA LYS A 40 -5.12 -21.21 -2.19
C LYS A 40 -5.61 -22.64 -2.40
N ASP A 41 -5.60 -23.47 -1.36
CA ASP A 41 -5.97 -24.89 -1.46
C ASP A 41 -7.49 -25.11 -1.55
N SER A 42 -8.28 -24.09 -1.23
CA SER A 42 -9.75 -24.11 -1.28
C SER A 42 -10.34 -23.37 -2.48
N MET A 43 -9.51 -22.68 -3.26
CA MET A 43 -9.93 -21.89 -4.42
C MET A 43 -9.73 -22.67 -5.72
N ASP A 44 -10.57 -22.36 -6.70
CA ASP A 44 -10.28 -22.74 -8.08
C ASP A 44 -8.95 -22.10 -8.54
N PRO A 45 -8.06 -22.84 -9.23
CA PRO A 45 -6.76 -22.34 -9.64
C PRO A 45 -6.82 -21.08 -10.52
N ASP A 46 -7.78 -20.99 -11.43
CA ASP A 46 -7.92 -19.84 -12.33
C ASP A 46 -8.43 -18.62 -11.55
N ALA A 47 -9.38 -18.83 -10.63
CA ALA A 47 -9.86 -17.78 -9.73
C ALA A 47 -8.75 -17.27 -8.80
N TYR A 48 -7.88 -18.15 -8.30
CA TYR A 48 -6.71 -17.77 -7.49
C TYR A 48 -5.73 -16.92 -8.30
N LEU A 49 -5.41 -17.33 -9.54
CA LEU A 49 -4.52 -16.56 -10.43
C LEU A 49 -5.09 -15.20 -10.79
N ALA A 50 -6.38 -15.11 -11.10
CA ALA A 50 -7.05 -13.84 -11.37
C ALA A 50 -6.99 -12.90 -10.16
N SER A 51 -7.29 -13.42 -8.97
CA SER A 51 -7.23 -12.66 -7.72
C SER A 51 -5.82 -12.16 -7.40
N LEU A 52 -4.81 -12.97 -7.73
CA LEU A 52 -3.40 -12.60 -7.56
C LEU A 52 -2.98 -11.50 -8.55
N GLN A 53 -3.42 -11.57 -9.80
CA GLN A 53 -3.17 -10.53 -10.81
C GLN A 53 -3.82 -9.19 -10.43
N GLU A 54 -5.05 -9.22 -9.92
CA GLU A 54 -5.75 -8.04 -9.43
C GLU A 54 -5.00 -7.40 -8.25
N ALA A 55 -4.63 -8.22 -7.26
CA ALA A 55 -3.83 -7.79 -6.12
C ALA A 55 -2.49 -7.15 -6.56
N HIS A 56 -1.82 -7.74 -7.56
CA HIS A 56 -0.59 -7.17 -8.13
C HIS A 56 -0.85 -5.83 -8.84
N ALA A 57 -1.90 -5.72 -9.64
CA ALA A 57 -2.26 -4.47 -10.32
C ALA A 57 -2.55 -3.33 -9.34
N ASP A 58 -3.23 -3.63 -8.23
CA ASP A 58 -3.52 -2.65 -7.18
C ASP A 58 -2.24 -2.20 -6.45
N LEU A 59 -1.32 -3.13 -6.18
CA LEU A 59 -0.01 -2.79 -5.64
C LEU A 59 0.76 -1.85 -6.59
N MET A 60 0.67 -2.08 -7.91
CA MET A 60 1.33 -1.18 -8.86
C MET A 60 0.69 0.22 -8.90
N ARG A 61 -0.64 0.31 -8.77
CA ARG A 61 -1.34 1.60 -8.68
C ARG A 61 -0.93 2.39 -7.43
N LEU A 62 -0.65 1.72 -6.31
CA LEU A 62 -0.13 2.38 -5.10
C LEU A 62 1.25 3.01 -5.34
N GLY A 63 2.11 2.37 -6.14
CA GLY A 63 3.44 2.92 -6.47
C GLY A 63 3.36 4.26 -7.20
N GLU A 64 2.48 4.39 -8.21
CA GLU A 64 2.26 5.65 -8.93
C GLU A 64 1.63 6.73 -8.04
N PHE A 65 0.75 6.35 -7.12
CA PHE A 65 0.06 7.28 -6.23
C PHE A 65 1.01 8.01 -5.26
N TRP A 66 2.13 7.40 -4.85
CA TRP A 66 3.07 8.02 -3.90
C TRP A 66 4.15 8.87 -4.56
N LYS A 67 4.28 8.82 -5.87
CA LYS A 67 5.27 9.61 -6.60
C LYS A 67 5.01 11.10 -6.40
N GLY A 68 5.93 11.81 -5.75
CA GLY A 68 5.77 13.21 -5.36
C GLY A 68 4.96 13.45 -4.08
N ARG A 69 4.54 12.39 -3.37
CA ARG A 69 3.86 12.43 -2.06
C ARG A 69 4.56 11.56 -1.02
N GLU A 70 5.81 11.17 -1.26
CA GLU A 70 6.53 10.21 -0.43
C GLU A 70 6.67 10.70 1.01
N GLN A 71 6.96 11.99 1.21
CA GLN A 71 6.99 12.59 2.54
C GLN A 71 5.64 12.46 3.26
N GLU A 72 4.54 12.82 2.60
CA GLU A 72 3.21 12.70 3.20
C GLU A 72 2.88 11.25 3.57
N VAL A 73 3.20 10.31 2.69
CA VAL A 73 2.84 8.90 2.85
C VAL A 73 3.70 8.19 3.89
N PHE A 74 5.01 8.48 3.94
CA PHE A 74 5.96 7.78 4.82
C PHE A 74 6.22 8.48 6.15
N THR A 75 6.09 9.81 6.22
CA THR A 75 6.34 10.58 7.44
C THR A 75 5.06 11.19 8.04
N GLY A 76 3.95 11.21 7.28
CA GLY A 76 2.70 11.84 7.70
C GLY A 76 2.70 13.36 7.55
N GLN A 77 3.75 13.94 6.94
CA GLN A 77 3.85 15.38 6.72
C GLN A 77 3.33 15.74 5.34
N TYR A 78 2.16 16.39 5.29
CA TYR A 78 1.62 16.90 4.03
C TYR A 78 2.63 17.84 3.35
N GLN A 79 2.97 17.52 2.11
CA GLN A 79 3.82 18.36 1.27
C GLN A 79 2.97 18.84 0.09
N PRO A 80 2.63 20.14 0.02
CA PRO A 80 1.92 20.66 -1.13
C PRO A 80 2.77 20.48 -2.39
N ALA A 81 2.12 20.22 -3.53
CA ALA A 81 2.80 20.23 -4.81
C ALA A 81 3.53 21.57 -4.96
N GLU A 82 4.82 21.53 -5.31
CA GLU A 82 5.59 22.75 -5.59
C GLU A 82 4.82 23.54 -6.65
N LEU A 83 4.36 24.74 -6.28
CA LEU A 83 3.81 25.70 -7.23
C LEU A 83 4.95 26.06 -8.20
N ILE A 84 4.93 25.47 -9.39
CA ILE A 84 5.90 25.76 -10.46
C ILE A 84 5.64 27.14 -11.08
N GLU A 85 4.47 27.73 -10.82
CA GLU A 85 4.12 29.06 -11.34
C GLU A 85 4.54 30.15 -10.35
N PRO A 86 5.34 31.15 -10.77
CA PRO A 86 5.55 32.34 -9.95
C PRO A 86 4.18 32.99 -9.71
N LEU A 87 3.94 33.35 -8.44
CA LEU A 87 2.73 34.11 -8.08
C LEU A 87 2.71 35.41 -8.90
N PRO A 88 1.55 35.83 -9.44
CA PRO A 88 1.48 37.06 -10.21
C PRO A 88 1.96 38.25 -9.37
N GLY A 89 3.02 38.93 -9.83
CA GLY A 89 3.72 40.00 -9.12
C GLY A 89 5.13 39.63 -8.62
N SER A 90 5.72 38.54 -9.10
CA SER A 90 7.09 38.14 -8.78
C SER A 90 8.13 39.14 -9.33
N PRO A 91 9.37 39.17 -8.79
CA PRO A 91 10.45 40.01 -9.32
C PRO A 91 10.76 39.75 -10.81
N GLU A 92 10.45 38.54 -11.30
CA GLU A 92 10.56 38.16 -12.71
C GLU A 92 9.48 38.79 -13.61
N ASP A 93 8.41 39.35 -13.04
CA ASP A 93 7.33 40.06 -13.76
C ASP A 93 7.61 41.56 -13.97
N ARG A 94 8.77 42.07 -13.53
CA ARG A 94 9.17 43.51 -13.67
C ARG A 94 10.17 43.76 -14.78
#